data_AF-A0A520DB59-F1
#
_entry.id   AF-A0A520DB59-F1
#
_cell.length_a   1.000
_cell.length_b   1.000
_cell.length_c   1.000
_cell.angle_alpha   90.00
_cell.angle_beta   90.00
_cell.angle_gamma   90.00
#
_symmetry.space_group_name_H-M   'P 1'
#
loop_
_entity.id
_entity.type
_entity.pdbx_description
1 polymer ?
#
loop_
_entity_poly.entity_id
_entity_poly.type
_entity_poly.pdbx_seq_one_letter_code
_entity_poly.pdbx_strand_id
1 'polypeptide(L)'
;MQHRLSKEQAERIRIKYSLGILQLDEEVKTLVNDGFDEKIAKQLVTACISEYRKLLFENRIETEKKNDLHNIMISAIIFLSIIGPIFGIRSGFWYFFATITAGVLGYYGFKHKVGGVVVGVMMVLLTLITISYYLADRRSYINIELLIPVAITMILTFLIYWLLAKIFPTNT
;
A
#
# COMPACT_ATOMS: atom_id res chain seq x y z
N MET A 1 39.28 -23.08 -12.18
CA MET A 1 38.48 -22.98 -10.94
C MET A 1 37.37 -21.96 -11.18
N GLN A 2 36.11 -22.33 -10.97
CA GLN A 2 35.00 -21.38 -11.03
C GLN A 2 35.02 -20.50 -9.78
N HIS A 3 34.94 -19.18 -9.98
CA HIS A 3 34.96 -18.19 -8.87
C HIS A 3 33.58 -17.59 -8.58
N ARG A 4 32.51 -18.11 -9.20
CA ARG A 4 31.14 -17.61 -9.06
C ARG A 4 30.15 -18.77 -9.04
N LEU A 5 29.11 -18.63 -8.22
CA LEU A 5 27.95 -19.52 -8.22
C LEU A 5 27.21 -19.42 -9.56
N SER A 6 26.72 -20.55 -10.06
CA SER A 6 25.76 -20.55 -11.16
C SER A 6 24.42 -19.94 -10.71
N LYS A 7 23.60 -19.48 -11.66
CA LYS A 7 22.27 -18.93 -11.35
C LYS A 7 21.39 -19.96 -10.62
N GLU A 8 21.45 -21.22 -11.05
CA GLU A 8 20.70 -22.32 -10.44
C GLU A 8 21.19 -22.66 -9.02
N GLN A 9 22.50 -22.60 -8.77
CA GLN A 9 23.07 -22.79 -7.42
C GLN A 9 22.65 -21.65 -6.49
N ALA A 10 22.73 -20.40 -6.95
CA ALA A 10 22.29 -19.25 -6.17
C ALA A 10 20.79 -19.30 -5.86
N GLU A 11 19.95 -19.69 -6.82
CA GLU A 11 18.50 -19.83 -6.64
C GLU A 11 18.13 -20.93 -5.65
N ARG A 12 18.79 -22.09 -5.73
CA ARG A 12 18.63 -23.18 -4.76
C ARG A 12 18.95 -22.74 -3.34
N ILE A 13 20.05 -22.02 -3.14
CA ILE A 13 20.44 -21.47 -1.83
C ILE A 13 19.38 -20.50 -1.32
N ARG A 14 18.87 -19.61 -2.18
CA ARG A 14 17.80 -18.65 -1.83
C ARG A 14 16.50 -19.35 -1.43
N ILE A 15 16.10 -20.40 -2.15
CA ILE A 15 14.90 -21.20 -1.83
C ILE A 15 15.08 -21.92 -0.48
N LYS A 16 16.22 -22.58 -0.25
CA LYS A 16 16.49 -23.23 1.04
C LYS A 16 16.52 -22.23 2.19
N TYR A 17 17.06 -21.04 1.95
CA TYR A 17 17.08 -19.95 2.92
C TYR A 17 15.67 -19.43 3.23
N SER A 18 14.83 -19.20 2.21
CA SER A 18 13.46 -18.71 2.39
C SER A 18 12.56 -19.72 3.11
N LEU A 19 12.81 -21.02 2.92
CA LEU A 19 12.11 -22.10 3.61
C LEU A 19 12.65 -22.38 5.03
N GLY A 20 13.73 -21.71 5.46
CA GLY A 20 14.31 -21.91 6.80
C GLY A 20 15.04 -23.25 6.99
N ILE A 21 15.29 -24.00 5.91
CA ILE A 21 15.91 -25.33 5.93
C ILE A 21 17.40 -25.29 5.51
N LEU A 22 17.96 -24.09 5.36
CA LEU A 22 19.33 -23.95 4.89
C LEU A 22 20.33 -24.43 5.94
N GLN A 23 20.99 -25.55 5.65
CA GLN A 23 22.16 -26.00 6.38
C GLN A 23 23.43 -25.53 5.66
N LEU A 24 24.13 -24.57 6.27
CA LEU A 24 25.34 -23.96 5.71
C LEU A 24 26.41 -25.01 5.37
N ASP A 25 26.65 -25.96 6.27
CA ASP A 25 27.71 -26.96 6.11
C ASP A 25 27.37 -27.99 5.00
N GLU A 26 26.09 -28.32 4.81
CA GLU A 26 25.67 -29.22 3.73
C GLU A 26 25.80 -28.55 2.35
N GLU A 27 25.45 -27.28 2.26
CA GLU A 27 25.52 -26.55 0.99
C GLU A 27 26.98 -26.24 0.60
N VAL A 28 27.84 -25.95 1.59
CA VAL A 28 29.29 -25.84 1.39
C VAL A 28 29.85 -27.17 0.89
N LYS A 29 29.52 -28.31 1.53
CA LYS A 29 29.95 -29.64 1.06
C LYS A 29 29.48 -29.94 -0.37
N THR A 30 28.26 -29.52 -0.72
CA THR A 30 27.73 -29.69 -2.08
C THR A 30 28.56 -28.91 -3.09
N LEU A 31 28.91 -27.66 -2.79
CA LEU A 31 29.78 -26.84 -3.65
C LEU A 31 31.22 -27.35 -3.69
N VAL A 32 31.75 -27.92 -2.61
CA VAL A 32 33.07 -28.57 -2.63
C VAL A 32 33.08 -29.80 -3.54
N ASN A 33 32.02 -30.62 -3.50
CA ASN A 33 31.86 -31.77 -4.41
C ASN A 33 31.75 -31.32 -5.88
N ASP A 34 31.20 -30.14 -6.14
CA ASP A 34 31.13 -29.51 -7.47
C ASP A 34 32.50 -28.93 -7.93
N GLY A 35 33.57 -29.07 -7.13
CA GLY A 35 34.93 -28.68 -7.49
C GLY A 35 35.35 -27.29 -7.02
N PHE A 36 34.62 -26.67 -6.09
CA PHE A 36 35.04 -25.43 -5.42
C PHE A 36 35.95 -25.71 -4.23
N ASP A 37 36.87 -24.78 -3.94
CA ASP A 37 37.64 -24.79 -2.69
C ASP A 37 36.71 -24.51 -1.50
N GLU A 38 36.88 -25.23 -0.38
CA GLU A 38 36.05 -25.11 0.81
C GLU A 38 35.94 -23.68 1.36
N LYS A 39 37.06 -22.94 1.35
CA LYS A 39 37.07 -21.53 1.80
C LYS A 39 36.27 -20.64 0.85
N ILE A 40 36.39 -20.89 -0.45
CA ILE A 40 35.68 -20.14 -1.49
C ILE A 40 34.19 -20.47 -1.46
N ALA A 41 33.81 -21.74 -1.33
CA ALA A 41 32.43 -22.20 -1.21
C ALA A 41 31.72 -21.55 -0.01
N LYS A 42 32.36 -21.55 1.17
CA LYS A 42 31.81 -20.90 2.37
C LYS A 42 31.61 -19.40 2.19
N GLN A 43 32.56 -18.71 1.57
CA GLN A 43 32.42 -17.29 1.25
C GLN A 43 31.28 -17.03 0.26
N LEU A 44 31.15 -17.84 -0.79
CA LEU A 44 30.11 -17.68 -1.81
C LEU A 44 28.70 -17.91 -1.26
N VAL A 45 28.51 -18.95 -0.43
CA VAL A 45 27.21 -19.21 0.21
C VAL A 45 26.84 -18.08 1.17
N THR A 46 27.80 -17.63 2.00
CA THR A 46 27.56 -16.55 2.96
C THR A 46 27.25 -15.22 2.25
N ALA A 47 27.96 -14.90 1.18
CA ALA A 47 27.71 -13.72 0.37
C ALA A 47 26.33 -13.78 -0.30
N CYS A 48 25.94 -14.93 -0.86
CA CYS A 48 24.62 -15.13 -1.47
C CYS A 48 23.48 -14.91 -0.47
N ILE A 49 23.61 -15.46 0.74
CA ILE A 49 22.64 -15.25 1.83
C ILE A 49 22.58 -13.78 2.24
N SER A 50 23.73 -13.13 2.43
CA SER A 50 23.81 -11.73 2.83
C SER A 50 23.14 -10.81 1.80
N GLU A 51 23.42 -11.03 0.52
CA GLU A 51 22.82 -10.28 -0.58
C GLU A 51 21.30 -10.51 -0.64
N TYR A 52 20.86 -11.77 -0.53
CA TYR A 52 19.43 -12.08 -0.54
C TYR A 52 18.69 -11.50 0.66
N ARG A 53 19.29 -11.52 1.86
CA ARG A 53 18.74 -10.86 3.05
C ARG A 53 18.62 -9.36 2.88
N LYS A 54 19.62 -8.71 2.27
CA LYS A 54 19.57 -7.28 1.93
C LYS A 54 18.41 -6.98 0.99
N LEU A 55 18.23 -7.81 -0.04
CA LEU A 55 17.15 -7.68 -1.02
C LEU A 55 15.76 -7.84 -0.37
N LEU A 56 15.59 -8.83 0.51
CA LEU A 56 14.35 -9.00 1.29
C LEU A 56 14.05 -7.79 2.19
N PHE A 57 15.09 -7.23 2.82
CA PHE A 57 14.95 -6.06 3.68
C PHE A 57 14.59 -4.80 2.87
N GLU A 58 15.25 -4.57 1.73
CA GLU A 58 14.93 -3.47 0.82
C GLU A 58 13.49 -3.57 0.28
N ASN A 59 13.06 -4.76 -0.16
CA ASN A 59 11.69 -5.00 -0.61
C ASN A 59 10.66 -4.74 0.50
N ARG A 60 10.99 -5.12 1.74
CA ARG A 60 10.13 -4.85 2.90
C ARG A 60 10.01 -3.36 3.16
N ILE A 61 11.13 -2.62 3.19
CA ILE A 61 11.13 -1.16 3.36
C ILE A 61 10.33 -0.48 2.25
N GLU A 62 10.49 -0.90 0.99
CA GLU A 62 9.76 -0.30 -0.12
C GLU A 62 8.25 -0.55 0.00
N THR A 63 7.87 -1.75 0.43
CA THR A 63 6.46 -2.10 0.66
C THR A 63 5.87 -1.30 1.83
N GLU A 64 6.59 -1.19 2.94
CA GLU A 64 6.18 -0.37 4.09
C GLU A 64 6.02 1.09 3.67
N LYS A 65 6.99 1.67 2.94
CA LYS A 65 6.89 3.04 2.40
C LYS A 65 5.66 3.24 1.51
N LYS A 66 5.33 2.27 0.64
CA LYS A 66 4.13 2.33 -0.21
C LYS A 66 2.85 2.29 0.62
N ASN A 67 2.79 1.45 1.65
CA ASN A 67 1.65 1.37 2.56
C ASN A 67 1.48 2.65 3.40
N ASP A 68 2.59 3.21 3.89
CA ASP A 68 2.56 4.47 4.64
C ASP A 68 2.05 5.62 3.76
N LEU A 69 2.54 5.70 2.52
CA LEU A 69 2.07 6.71 1.57
C LEU A 69 0.59 6.52 1.24
N HIS A 70 0.13 5.28 1.05
CA HIS A 70 -1.28 4.96 0.86
C HIS A 70 -2.15 5.45 2.04
N ASN A 71 -1.73 5.15 3.27
CA ASN A 71 -2.45 5.55 4.48
C ASN A 71 -2.51 7.07 4.64
N ILE A 72 -1.40 7.76 4.41
CA ILE A 72 -1.34 9.24 4.45
C ILE A 72 -2.31 9.84 3.42
N MET A 73 -2.34 9.31 2.21
CA MET A 73 -3.22 9.80 1.14
C MET A 73 -4.70 9.58 1.47
N ILE A 74 -5.08 8.41 2.02
CA ILE A 74 -6.45 8.15 2.49
C ILE A 74 -6.83 9.11 3.62
N SER A 75 -5.96 9.27 4.62
CA SER A 75 -6.22 10.21 5.72
C SER A 75 -6.42 11.63 5.20
N ALA A 76 -5.60 12.08 4.24
CA ALA A 76 -5.72 13.40 3.63
C ALA A 76 -7.05 13.58 2.88
N ILE A 77 -7.52 12.56 2.15
CA ILE A 77 -8.83 12.57 1.47
C ILE A 77 -9.97 12.74 2.48
N ILE A 78 -9.92 11.98 3.59
CA ILE A 78 -10.91 12.07 4.66
C ILE A 78 -10.87 13.46 5.30
N PHE A 79 -9.69 13.98 5.62
CA PHE A 79 -9.58 15.33 6.18
C PHE A 79 -10.15 16.41 5.25
N LEU A 80 -9.84 16.34 3.95
CA LEU A 80 -10.34 17.26 2.94
C LEU A 80 -11.88 17.25 2.85
N SER A 81 -12.51 16.08 2.98
CA SER A 81 -13.97 15.96 2.89
C SER A 81 -14.70 16.55 4.10
N ILE A 82 -14.06 16.57 5.27
CA ILE A 82 -14.68 16.96 6.55
C ILE A 82 -14.37 18.40 6.96
N ILE A 83 -13.21 18.95 6.57
CA ILE A 83 -12.80 20.32 6.92
C ILE A 83 -13.86 21.35 6.51
N GLY A 84 -14.36 21.28 5.27
CA GLY A 84 -15.38 22.21 4.79
C GLY A 84 -16.62 22.23 5.70
N PRO A 85 -17.28 21.08 5.91
CA PRO A 85 -18.41 20.96 6.82
C PRO A 85 -18.14 21.39 8.27
N ILE A 86 -17.01 21.01 8.87
CA ILE A 86 -16.67 21.37 10.27
C ILE A 86 -16.55 22.88 10.45
N PHE A 87 -15.92 23.56 9.49
CA PHE A 87 -15.73 25.01 9.53
C PHE A 87 -16.93 25.78 8.95
N GLY A 88 -18.03 25.10 8.61
CA GLY A 88 -19.23 25.73 8.03
C GLY A 88 -19.01 26.33 6.64
N ILE A 89 -17.97 25.91 5.92
CA ILE A 89 -17.65 26.39 4.58
C ILE A 89 -18.66 25.79 3.60
N ARG A 90 -19.61 26.62 3.15
CA ARG A 90 -20.61 26.24 2.13
C ARG A 90 -20.25 26.69 0.71
N SER A 91 -19.03 27.20 0.51
CA SER A 91 -18.58 27.70 -0.79
C SER A 91 -18.43 26.55 -1.78
N GLY A 92 -19.13 26.61 -2.92
CA GLY A 92 -18.97 25.65 -4.01
C GLY A 92 -17.53 25.55 -4.53
N PHE A 93 -16.75 26.65 -4.41
CA PHE A 93 -15.34 26.68 -4.79
C PHE A 93 -14.48 25.76 -3.92
N TRP A 94 -14.76 25.68 -2.61
CA TRP A 94 -14.06 24.78 -1.70
C TRP A 94 -14.28 23.32 -2.10
N TYR A 95 -15.53 22.93 -2.35
CA TYR A 95 -15.86 21.55 -2.71
C TYR A 95 -15.33 21.17 -4.10
N PHE A 96 -15.29 22.10 -5.05
CA PHE A 96 -14.62 21.89 -6.32
C PHE A 96 -13.12 21.60 -6.13
N PHE A 97 -12.43 22.44 -5.36
CA PHE A 97 -11.01 22.28 -5.07
C PHE A 97 -10.72 20.98 -4.29
N ALA A 98 -11.52 20.69 -3.27
CA ALA A 98 -11.42 19.48 -2.47
C ALA A 98 -11.63 18.22 -3.33
N THR A 99 -12.57 18.25 -4.27
CA THR A 99 -12.86 17.13 -5.18
C THR A 99 -11.69 16.84 -6.11
N ILE A 100 -11.11 17.87 -6.73
CA ILE A 100 -9.93 17.72 -7.61
C ILE A 100 -8.76 17.18 -6.81
N THR A 101 -8.48 17.78 -5.64
CA THR A 101 -7.37 17.38 -4.78
C THR A 101 -7.54 15.94 -4.31
N ALA A 102 -8.74 15.56 -3.85
CA ALA A 102 -9.03 14.19 -3.43
C ALA A 102 -8.92 13.18 -4.58
N GLY A 103 -9.31 13.56 -5.81
CA GLY A 103 -9.10 12.74 -7.00
C GLY A 103 -7.62 12.50 -7.30
N VAL A 104 -6.78 13.54 -7.20
CA VAL A 104 -5.32 13.45 -7.38
C VAL A 104 -4.69 12.58 -6.29
N LEU A 105 -5.04 12.81 -5.02
CA LEU A 105 -4.57 11.98 -3.90
C LEU A 105 -5.02 10.52 -4.07
N GLY A 106 -6.24 10.30 -4.57
CA GLY A 106 -6.77 8.98 -4.88
C GLY A 106 -5.97 8.27 -5.98
N TYR A 107 -5.57 9.00 -7.03
CA TYR A 107 -4.75 8.45 -8.12
C TYR A 107 -3.39 7.94 -7.65
N TYR A 108 -2.71 8.68 -6.77
CA TYR A 108 -1.37 8.33 -6.27
C TYR A 108 -1.41 7.42 -5.04
N GLY A 109 -2.47 7.51 -4.23
CA GLY A 109 -2.62 6.72 -3.02
C GLY A 109 -2.96 5.27 -3.31
N PHE A 110 -3.84 4.97 -4.28
CA PHE A 110 -4.38 3.62 -4.48
C PHE A 110 -3.65 2.82 -5.56
N LYS A 111 -3.58 1.49 -5.38
CA LYS A 111 -3.04 0.56 -6.39
C LYS A 111 -3.83 0.65 -7.71
N HIS A 112 -5.16 0.74 -7.63
CA HIS A 112 -6.01 0.97 -8.79
C HIS A 112 -6.18 2.48 -9.01
N LYS A 113 -5.44 3.04 -9.97
CA LYS A 113 -5.48 4.48 -10.28
C LYS A 113 -6.89 5.02 -10.50
N VAL A 114 -7.66 4.38 -11.39
CA VAL A 114 -9.04 4.79 -11.73
C VAL A 114 -9.96 4.61 -10.52
N GLY A 115 -9.86 3.47 -9.83
CA GLY A 115 -10.65 3.21 -8.62
C GLY A 115 -10.37 4.23 -7.51
N GLY A 116 -9.11 4.58 -7.31
CA GLY A 116 -8.67 5.59 -6.34
C GLY A 116 -9.19 6.98 -6.65
N VAL A 117 -9.16 7.42 -7.92
CA VAL A 117 -9.75 8.70 -8.34
C VAL A 117 -11.25 8.73 -8.03
N VAL A 118 -11.98 7.68 -8.41
CA VAL A 118 -13.42 7.59 -8.17
C VAL A 118 -13.73 7.63 -6.68
N VAL A 119 -12.97 6.89 -5.87
CA VAL A 119 -13.09 6.89 -4.40
C VAL A 119 -12.84 8.27 -3.82
N GLY A 120 -11.76 8.94 -4.22
CA GLY A 120 -11.44 10.29 -3.74
C GLY A 120 -12.54 11.29 -4.05
N VAL A 121 -13.05 11.30 -5.28
CA VAL A 121 -14.16 12.17 -5.70
C VAL A 121 -15.45 11.82 -4.97
N MET A 122 -15.80 10.53 -4.91
CA MET A 122 -17.02 10.07 -4.24
C MET A 122 -16.99 10.37 -2.75
N MET A 123 -15.84 10.26 -2.08
CA MET A 123 -15.73 10.57 -0.66
C MET A 123 -16.12 12.02 -0.38
N VAL A 124 -15.65 12.98 -1.18
CA VAL A 124 -15.99 14.41 -1.01
C VAL A 124 -17.47 14.67 -1.31
N LEU A 125 -17.98 14.15 -2.42
CA LEU A 125 -19.37 14.37 -2.84
C LEU A 125 -20.38 13.70 -1.91
N LEU A 126 -20.15 12.44 -1.55
CA LEU A 126 -21.01 11.71 -0.62
C LEU A 126 -20.96 12.36 0.77
N THR A 127 -19.79 12.80 1.26
CA THR A 127 -19.69 13.53 2.53
C THR A 127 -20.58 14.79 2.52
N LEU A 128 -20.53 15.58 1.45
CA LEU A 128 -21.38 16.76 1.31
C LEU A 128 -22.87 16.40 1.33
N ILE A 129 -23.28 15.39 0.56
CA ILE A 129 -24.68 14.95 0.47
C ILE A 129 -25.15 14.39 1.81
N THR A 130 -24.41 13.46 2.40
CA THR A 130 -24.78 12.78 3.64
C THR A 130 -24.84 13.75 4.82
N ILE A 131 -23.95 14.73 4.92
CA ILE A 131 -24.04 15.77 5.96
C ILE A 131 -25.27 16.65 5.74
N SER A 132 -25.54 17.05 4.50
CA SER A 132 -26.71 17.88 4.18
C SER A 132 -28.01 17.17 4.54
N TYR A 133 -28.14 15.87 4.23
CA TYR A 133 -29.28 15.06 4.63
C TYR A 133 -29.36 14.82 6.13
N TYR A 134 -28.23 14.51 6.78
CA TYR A 134 -28.18 14.23 8.22
C TYR A 134 -28.62 15.44 9.06
N LEU A 135 -28.31 16.65 8.59
CA LEU A 135 -28.63 17.90 9.28
C LEU A 135 -29.93 18.56 8.83
N ALA A 136 -30.62 18.05 7.79
CA ALA A 136 -31.75 18.73 7.15
C ALA A 136 -32.88 19.13 8.13
N ASP A 137 -33.16 18.31 9.13
CA ASP A 137 -34.24 18.53 10.11
C ASP A 137 -33.74 19.03 11.48
N ARG A 138 -32.44 19.32 11.62
CA ARG A 138 -31.83 19.69 12.91
C ARG A 138 -31.58 21.19 13.00
N ARG A 139 -32.11 21.81 14.07
CA ARG A 139 -31.86 23.24 14.38
C ARG A 139 -30.51 23.48 15.09
N SER A 140 -29.97 22.46 15.73
CA SER A 140 -28.69 22.51 16.44
C SER A 140 -28.08 21.11 16.44
N TYR A 141 -26.76 21.04 16.36
CA TYR A 141 -25.98 19.81 16.46
C TYR A 141 -24.66 20.11 17.15
N ILE A 142 -24.07 19.08 17.76
CA ILE A 142 -22.71 19.16 18.30
C ILE A 142 -21.75 18.69 17.21
N ASN A 143 -20.63 19.38 17.00
CA ASN A 143 -19.68 19.06 15.91
C ASN A 143 -19.22 17.59 15.90
N ILE A 144 -19.19 16.91 17.04
CA ILE A 144 -18.84 15.49 17.11
C ILE A 144 -19.86 14.57 16.41
N GLU A 145 -21.12 14.99 16.28
CA GLU A 145 -22.16 14.23 15.57
C GLU A 145 -21.87 14.14 14.07
N LEU A 146 -21.04 15.03 13.51
CA LEU A 146 -20.60 14.97 12.11
C LEU A 146 -19.74 13.74 11.81
N LEU A 147 -19.22 13.03 12.82
CA LEU A 147 -18.52 11.76 12.61
C LEU A 147 -19.46 10.66 12.09
N ILE A 148 -20.75 10.71 12.40
CA ILE A 148 -21.75 9.72 11.96
C ILE A 148 -21.92 9.75 10.43
N PRO A 149 -22.25 10.89 9.78
CA PRO A 149 -22.35 10.94 8.33
C PRO A 149 -21.01 10.62 7.65
N VAL A 150 -19.88 11.02 8.24
CA VAL A 150 -18.54 10.66 7.74
C VAL A 150 -18.32 9.14 7.74
N ALA A 151 -18.64 8.45 8.84
CA ALA A 151 -18.53 7.00 8.93
C ALA A 151 -19.39 6.28 7.88
N ILE A 152 -20.62 6.75 7.67
CA ILE A 152 -21.51 6.23 6.62
C ILE A 152 -20.86 6.37 5.24
N THR A 153 -20.28 7.54 4.95
CA THR A 153 -19.65 7.79 3.65
C THR A 153 -18.37 6.98 3.44
N MET A 154 -17.58 6.74 4.50
CA MET A 154 -16.44 5.82 4.42
C MET A 154 -16.89 4.41 4.03
N ILE A 155 -17.96 3.90 4.64
CA ILE A 155 -18.51 2.57 4.32
C ILE A 155 -18.98 2.50 2.87
N LEU A 156 -19.76 3.49 2.41
CA LEU A 156 -20.25 3.54 1.04
C LEU A 156 -19.11 3.62 0.02
N THR A 157 -18.11 4.46 0.29
CA THR A 157 -16.98 4.65 -0.61
C THR A 157 -16.08 3.42 -0.65
N PHE A 158 -15.93 2.71 0.48
CA PHE A 158 -15.25 1.42 0.54
C PHE A 158 -15.95 0.35 -0.31
N LEU A 159 -17.29 0.29 -0.24
CA LEU A 159 -18.07 -0.63 -1.09
C LEU A 159 -17.89 -0.33 -2.58
N ILE A 160 -17.88 0.95 -2.96
CA ILE A 160 -17.62 1.38 -4.35
C ILE A 160 -16.21 0.95 -4.77
N TYR A 161 -15.20 1.18 -3.94
CA TYR A 161 -13.83 0.74 -4.23
C TYR A 161 -13.75 -0.77 -4.43
N TRP A 162 -14.38 -1.54 -3.54
CA TRP A 162 -14.38 -2.99 -3.61
C TRP A 162 -15.03 -3.51 -4.89
N LEU A 163 -16.15 -2.92 -5.31
CA LEU A 163 -16.80 -3.22 -6.59
C LEU A 163 -15.89 -2.88 -7.77
N LEU A 164 -15.25 -1.70 -7.78
CA LEU A 164 -14.35 -1.28 -8.85
C LEU A 164 -13.10 -2.17 -8.95
N ALA A 165 -12.53 -2.58 -7.81
CA ALA A 165 -11.40 -3.49 -7.77
C ALA A 165 -11.75 -4.87 -8.35
N LYS A 166 -13.00 -5.32 -8.18
CA LYS A 166 -13.49 -6.60 -8.74
C LYS A 166 -13.80 -6.51 -10.24
N ILE A 167 -14.32 -5.38 -10.71
CA ILE A 167 -14.68 -5.17 -12.12
C ILE A 167 -13.45 -4.88 -12.97
N PHE A 168 -12.47 -4.15 -12.43
CA PHE A 168 -11.22 -3.82 -13.10
C PHE A 168 -10.04 -4.49 -12.37
N PRO A 169 -9.87 -5.82 -12.52
CA PRO A 169 -8.67 -6.48 -12.02
C PRO A 169 -7.45 -5.81 -12.64
N THR A 170 -6.45 -5.47 -11.83
CA THR A 170 -5.20 -4.89 -12.29
C THR A 170 -4.51 -5.88 -13.21
N ASN A 171 -4.67 -5.73 -14.53
CA ASN A 171 -3.78 -6.32 -15.52
C ASN A 171 -2.54 -5.42 -15.65
N THR A 172 -1.76 -5.35 -14.58
CA THR A 172 -0.36 -4.87 -14.54
C THR A 172 0.28 -5.37 -13.26
#